data_AF-A0A257NEG7-F1
#
_entry.id   AF-A0A257NEG7-F1
#
_cell.length_a   1.000
_cell.length_b   1.000
_cell.length_c   1.000
_cell.angle_alpha   90.00
_cell.angle_beta   90.00
_cell.angle_gamma   90.00
#
_symmetry.space_group_name_H-M   'P 1'
#
loop_
_entity.id
_entity.type
_entity.pdbx_description
1 polymer ?
#
loop_
_entity_poly.entity_id
_entity_poly.type
_entity_poly.pdbx_seq_one_letter_code
_entity_poly.pdbx_strand_id
1 'polypeptide(L)'
;MSVPYWRLSGFYFFYFATLGGFLPYWSLYLKDSGFSPVEIGELSALLVGTKIIAPNLWGWIADHTGKSLRIIRMASFFAALLFAGFLFARHYFWFASITIAFSFFWNAVLPQFEAVTLFHLKNESHRYSQIRL
;
A
#
# COMPACT_ATOMS: atom_id res chain seq x y z
N MET A 1 8.51 -5.72 26.82
CA MET A 1 7.22 -5.67 26.11
C MET A 1 7.20 -6.83 25.14
N SER A 2 6.27 -7.78 25.28
CA SER A 2 6.14 -8.92 24.37
C SER A 2 5.79 -8.41 22.97
N VAL A 3 6.59 -8.79 21.98
CA VAL A 3 6.36 -8.40 20.58
C VAL A 3 5.01 -8.99 20.14
N PRO A 4 4.04 -8.20 19.67
CA PRO A 4 2.72 -8.70 19.28
C PRO A 4 2.79 -9.43 17.92
N TYR A 5 3.41 -10.62 17.93
CA TYR A 5 3.71 -11.45 16.75
C TYR A 5 2.50 -11.66 15.83
N TRP A 6 1.39 -12.18 16.38
CA TRP A 6 0.18 -12.47 15.60
C TRP A 6 -0.44 -11.25 14.91
N ARG A 7 -0.37 -10.07 15.54
CA ARG A 7 -0.89 -8.83 14.95
C ARG A 7 0.00 -8.33 13.81
N LEU A 8 1.31 -8.54 13.92
CA LEU A 8 2.28 -8.12 12.92
C LEU A 8 2.26 -9.06 11.70
N SER A 9 2.32 -10.38 11.93
CA SER A 9 2.26 -11.38 10.85
C SER A 9 0.92 -11.37 10.13
N GLY A 10 -0.21 -11.20 10.84
CA GLY A 10 -1.52 -11.09 10.20
C GLY A 10 -1.59 -9.91 9.21
N PHE A 11 -1.00 -8.77 9.56
CA PHE A 11 -0.92 -7.62 8.66
C PHE A 11 -0.08 -7.91 7.41
N TYR A 12 1.12 -8.50 7.58
CA TYR A 12 1.95 -8.91 6.44
C TYR A 12 1.22 -9.89 5.53
N PHE A 13 0.54 -10.89 6.11
CA PHE A 13 -0.25 -11.86 5.36
C PHE A 13 -1.30 -11.17 4.49
N PHE A 14 -2.15 -10.30 5.06
CA PHE A 14 -3.19 -9.61 4.29
C PHE A 14 -2.61 -8.64 3.25
N TYR A 15 -1.53 -7.95 3.58
CA TYR A 15 -0.86 -7.03 2.66
C TYR A 15 -0.30 -7.77 1.44
N PHE A 16 0.43 -8.89 1.65
CA PHE A 16 0.97 -9.69 0.56
C PHE A 16 -0.10 -10.48 -0.18
N ALA A 17 -1.14 -10.97 0.49
CA ALA A 17 -2.29 -11.59 -0.16
C ALA A 17 -2.98 -10.61 -1.12
N THR A 18 -3.14 -9.35 -0.71
CA THR A 18 -3.72 -8.34 -1.59
C THR A 18 -2.78 -7.97 -2.72
N LEU A 19 -1.46 -7.85 -2.49
CA LEU A 19 -0.49 -7.65 -3.58
C LEU A 19 -0.54 -8.79 -4.61
N GLY A 20 -0.59 -10.04 -4.14
CA GLY A 20 -0.66 -11.23 -4.97
C GLY A 20 -2.00 -11.36 -5.72
N GLY A 21 -3.09 -10.88 -5.13
CA GLY A 21 -4.40 -10.82 -5.81
C GLY A 21 -4.54 -9.64 -6.77
N PHE A 22 -3.88 -8.51 -6.50
CA PHE A 22 -4.06 -7.28 -7.26
C PHE A 22 -3.13 -7.18 -8.46
N LEU A 23 -1.80 -7.31 -8.26
CA LEU A 23 -0.82 -7.03 -9.31
C LEU A 23 -0.97 -7.91 -10.57
N PRO A 24 -1.23 -9.23 -10.48
CA PRO A 24 -1.37 -10.07 -11.66
C PRO A 24 -2.63 -9.74 -12.48
N TYR A 25 -3.68 -9.29 -11.81
CA TYR A 25 -4.98 -9.04 -12.42
C TYR A 25 -5.19 -7.58 -12.84
N TRP A 26 -4.37 -6.64 -12.37
CA TRP A 26 -4.51 -5.21 -12.65
C TRP A 26 -4.56 -4.91 -14.15
N SER A 27 -3.55 -5.33 -14.91
CA SER A 27 -3.51 -5.07 -16.36
C SER A 27 -4.61 -5.81 -17.11
N LEU A 28 -5.03 -6.98 -16.62
CA LEU A 28 -6.13 -7.74 -17.20
C LEU A 28 -7.48 -7.04 -16.97
N TYR A 29 -7.70 -6.51 -15.77
CA TYR A 29 -8.88 -5.74 -15.41
C TYR A 29 -9.02 -4.46 -16.26
N LEU A 30 -7.91 -3.73 -16.46
CA LEU A 30 -7.91 -2.56 -17.33
C LEU A 30 -8.18 -2.93 -18.79
N LYS A 31 -7.62 -4.05 -19.27
CA LYS A 31 -7.89 -4.57 -20.62
C LYS A 31 -9.36 -4.95 -20.79
N ASP A 32 -9.96 -5.63 -19.82
CA ASP A 32 -11.38 -6.01 -19.83
C ASP A 32 -12.30 -4.78 -19.75
N SER A 33 -11.84 -3.73 -19.07
CA SER A 33 -12.50 -2.41 -19.05
C SER A 33 -12.43 -1.64 -20.37
N GLY A 34 -11.77 -2.19 -21.40
CA GLY A 34 -11.69 -1.64 -22.75
C GLY A 34 -10.55 -0.65 -22.98
N PHE A 35 -9.59 -0.54 -22.05
CA PHE A 35 -8.45 0.37 -22.23
C PHE A 35 -7.42 -0.17 -23.22
N SER A 36 -6.80 0.75 -23.95
CA SER A 36 -5.71 0.45 -24.88
C SER A 36 -4.42 0.06 -24.14
N PRO A 37 -3.48 -0.66 -24.79
CA PRO A 37 -2.19 -1.01 -24.19
C PRO A 37 -1.39 0.20 -23.68
N VAL A 38 -1.53 1.35 -24.35
CA VAL A 38 -0.86 2.60 -23.95
C VAL A 38 -1.46 3.13 -22.64
N GLU A 39 -2.79 3.23 -22.54
CA GLU A 39 -3.47 3.66 -21.32
C GLU A 39 -3.22 2.73 -20.13
N ILE A 40 -3.15 1.41 -20.37
CA ILE A 40 -2.77 0.42 -19.35
C ILE A 40 -1.36 0.70 -18.84
N GLY A 41 -0.43 1.00 -19.76
CA GLY A 41 0.94 1.39 -19.41
C GLY A 41 0.99 2.65 -18.56
N GLU A 42 0.22 3.68 -18.93
CA GLU A 42 0.13 4.93 -18.17
C GLU A 42 -0.46 4.73 -16.78
N LEU A 43 -1.60 4.03 -16.65
CA LEU A 43 -2.22 3.74 -15.35
C LEU A 43 -1.30 2.90 -14.46
N SER A 44 -0.59 1.94 -15.04
CA SER A 44 0.41 1.15 -14.32
C SER A 44 1.61 2.00 -13.88
N ALA A 45 2.04 2.94 -14.73
CA ALA A 45 3.09 3.90 -14.40
C ALA A 45 2.64 4.85 -13.27
N LEU A 46 1.39 5.31 -13.26
CA LEU A 46 0.83 6.10 -12.15
C LEU A 46 0.83 5.30 -10.85
N LEU A 47 0.39 4.04 -10.88
CA LEU A 47 0.37 3.14 -9.72
C LEU A 47 1.75 3.03 -9.06
N VAL A 48 2.81 2.86 -9.87
CA VAL A 48 4.18 2.69 -9.38
C VAL A 48 4.84 4.04 -9.10
N GLY A 49 4.59 5.07 -9.90
CA GLY A 49 5.21 6.40 -9.78
C GLY A 49 4.92 7.07 -8.44
N THR A 50 3.73 6.85 -7.89
CA THR A 50 3.37 7.38 -6.56
C THR A 50 4.24 6.81 -5.43
N LYS A 51 4.91 5.67 -5.63
CA LYS A 51 5.90 5.11 -4.67
C LYS A 51 7.08 6.03 -4.41
N ILE A 52 7.38 6.97 -5.29
CA ILE A 52 8.51 7.89 -5.11
C ILE A 52 8.18 8.92 -4.02
N ILE A 53 6.94 9.43 -4.03
CA ILE A 53 6.53 10.57 -3.19
C ILE A 53 5.88 10.09 -1.90
N ALA A 54 5.01 9.08 -1.97
CA ALA A 54 4.18 8.68 -0.84
C ALA A 54 5.01 8.24 0.39
N PRO A 55 5.96 7.31 0.31
CA PRO A 55 6.73 6.87 1.48
C PRO A 55 7.49 8.00 2.17
N ASN A 56 8.07 8.92 1.40
CA ASN A 56 8.83 10.06 1.92
C ASN A 56 7.92 11.02 2.70
N LEU A 57 6.77 11.40 2.14
CA LEU A 57 5.85 12.31 2.79
C LEU A 57 5.27 11.70 4.06
N TRP A 58 4.79 10.46 3.97
CA TRP A 58 4.19 9.77 5.11
C TRP A 58 5.22 9.41 6.18
N GLY A 59 6.47 9.11 5.80
CA GLY A 59 7.59 8.95 6.73
C GLY A 59 7.83 10.22 7.54
N TRP A 60 7.94 11.37 6.87
CA TRP A 60 8.12 12.67 7.54
C TRP A 60 6.97 13.01 8.50
N ILE A 61 5.71 12.75 8.10
CA ILE A 61 4.53 12.93 8.96
C ILE A 61 4.58 11.99 10.17
N ALA A 62 4.98 10.73 9.97
CA ALA A 62 5.09 9.76 11.05
C ALA A 62 6.15 10.14 12.08
N ASP A 63 7.30 10.62 11.61
CA ASP A 63 8.40 11.06 12.45
C ASP A 63 8.02 12.31 13.27
N HIS A 64 7.31 13.26 12.67
CA HIS A 64 6.84 14.47 13.38
C HIS A 64 5.71 14.17 14.37
N THR A 65 4.83 13.23 14.08
CA THR A 65 3.67 12.95 14.94
C THR A 65 3.94 11.89 15.99
N GLY A 66 5.00 11.09 15.83
CA GLY A 66 5.30 9.91 16.67
C GLY A 66 4.20 8.84 16.65
N LYS A 67 3.26 8.92 15.70
CA LYS A 67 2.02 8.11 15.67
C LYS A 67 1.92 7.24 14.41
N SER A 68 3.03 6.61 14.01
CA SER A 68 3.13 5.77 12.82
C SER A 68 2.02 4.71 12.72
N LEU A 69 1.64 4.07 13.83
CA LEU A 69 0.56 3.07 13.83
C LEU A 69 -0.82 3.64 13.47
N ARG A 70 -1.10 4.89 13.86
CA ARG A 70 -2.36 5.57 13.51
C ARG A 70 -2.37 5.93 12.02
N ILE A 71 -1.22 6.35 11.48
CA ILE A 71 -1.08 6.68 10.07
C ILE A 71 -1.27 5.43 9.21
N ILE A 72 -0.67 4.30 9.57
CA ILE A 72 -0.86 3.02 8.89
C ILE A 72 -2.35 2.65 8.84
N ARG A 73 -3.07 2.75 9.97
CA ARG A 73 -4.51 2.44 10.01
C ARG A 73 -5.33 3.37 9.12
N MET A 74 -5.06 4.68 9.15
CA MET A 74 -5.74 5.65 8.29
C MET A 74 -5.43 5.39 6.82
N ALA A 75 -4.16 5.15 6.47
CA ALA A 75 -3.72 4.85 5.12
C ALA A 75 -4.38 3.57 4.59
N SER A 76 -4.40 2.49 5.37
CA SER A 76 -5.09 1.25 5.00
C SER A 76 -6.60 1.45 4.82
N PHE A 77 -7.24 2.24 5.70
CA PHE A 77 -8.68 2.55 5.59
C PHE A 77 -8.99 3.35 4.32
N PHE A 78 -8.25 4.43 4.07
CA PHE A 78 -8.44 5.24 2.85
C PHE A 78 -8.08 4.47 1.58
N ALA A 79 -7.04 3.64 1.61
CA ALA A 79 -6.70 2.76 0.49
C ALA A 79 -7.86 1.80 0.16
N ALA A 80 -8.45 1.15 1.17
CA ALA A 80 -9.61 0.27 0.96
C ALA A 80 -10.83 1.03 0.43
N LEU A 81 -11.12 2.22 0.97
CA LEU A 81 -12.23 3.06 0.54
C LEU A 81 -12.06 3.52 -0.92
N LEU A 82 -10.86 3.99 -1.28
CA LEU A 82 -10.55 4.44 -2.64
C LEU A 82 -10.55 3.28 -3.62
N PHE A 83 -10.08 2.10 -3.20
CA PHE A 83 -10.15 0.88 -4.01
C PHE A 83 -11.60 0.52 -4.39
N ALA A 84 -12.55 0.67 -3.48
CA ALA A 84 -13.98 0.47 -3.77
C ALA A 84 -14.50 1.43 -4.87
N GLY A 85 -13.82 2.57 -5.08
CA GLY A 85 -14.12 3.48 -6.18
C GLY A 85 -14.01 2.83 -7.57
N PHE A 86 -13.18 1.79 -7.74
CA PHE A 86 -13.05 1.08 -9.01
C PHE A 86 -14.36 0.39 -9.43
N LEU A 87 -15.23 0.03 -8.48
CA LEU A 87 -16.54 -0.57 -8.77
C LEU A 87 -17.50 0.37 -9.51
N PHE A 88 -17.27 1.68 -9.41
CA PHE A 88 -18.10 2.71 -10.04
C PHE A 88 -17.39 3.41 -11.20
N ALA A 89 -16.20 2.93 -11.58
CA ALA A 89 -15.37 3.58 -12.57
C ALA A 89 -15.93 3.40 -13.99
N ARG A 90 -16.00 4.51 -14.75
CA ARG A 90 -16.63 4.52 -16.09
C ARG A 90 -15.75 5.05 -17.21
N HIS A 91 -14.68 5.76 -16.88
CA HIS A 91 -13.85 6.47 -17.87
C HIS A 91 -12.41 6.60 -17.37
N TYR A 92 -11.48 6.80 -18.30
CA TYR A 92 -10.04 6.83 -18.04
C TYR A 92 -9.66 7.77 -16.89
N PHE A 93 -10.14 9.02 -16.88
CA PHE A 93 -9.78 9.99 -15.84
C PHE A 93 -10.20 9.56 -14.43
N TRP A 94 -11.31 8.82 -14.32
CA TRP A 94 -11.76 8.25 -13.06
C TRP A 94 -10.83 7.12 -12.61
N PHE A 95 -10.44 6.23 -13.53
CA PHE A 95 -9.44 5.20 -13.26
C PHE A 95 -8.10 5.80 -12.84
N ALA A 96 -7.62 6.83 -13.53
CA ALA A 96 -6.36 7.51 -13.21
C ALA A 96 -6.42 8.16 -11.82
N SER A 97 -7.50 8.88 -11.53
CA SER A 97 -7.70 9.57 -10.25
C SER A 97 -7.77 8.59 -9.08
N ILE A 98 -8.52 7.50 -9.21
CA ILE A 98 -8.55 6.44 -8.19
C ILE A 98 -7.19 5.79 -8.07
N THR A 99 -6.53 5.45 -9.18
CA THR A 99 -5.21 4.81 -9.16
C THR A 99 -4.21 5.63 -8.38
N ILE A 100 -4.13 6.94 -8.63
CA ILE A 100 -3.23 7.86 -7.92
C ILE A 100 -3.61 7.96 -6.43
N ALA A 101 -4.90 8.16 -6.13
CA ALA A 101 -5.34 8.31 -4.75
C ALA A 101 -5.09 7.03 -3.95
N PHE A 102 -5.53 5.89 -4.47
CA PHE A 102 -5.30 4.57 -3.89
C PHE A 102 -3.81 4.28 -3.71
N SER A 103 -3.00 4.45 -4.77
CA SER A 103 -1.57 4.17 -4.75
C SER A 103 -0.84 5.05 -3.73
N PHE A 104 -1.27 6.30 -3.56
CA PHE A 104 -0.69 7.22 -2.59
C PHE A 104 -0.80 6.73 -1.15
N PHE A 105 -1.97 6.20 -0.78
CA PHE A 105 -2.15 5.61 0.55
C PHE A 105 -1.52 4.23 0.63
N TRP A 106 -1.72 3.37 -0.38
CA TRP A 106 -1.22 2.00 -0.39
C TRP A 106 0.31 1.93 -0.26
N ASN A 107 1.02 2.76 -1.02
CA ASN A 107 2.49 2.72 -1.07
C ASN A 107 3.16 3.20 0.23
N ALA A 108 2.44 3.94 1.07
CA ALA A 108 2.92 4.39 2.38
C ALA A 108 2.91 3.29 3.44
N VAL A 109 2.07 2.26 3.25
CA VAL A 109 1.73 1.26 4.26
C VAL A 109 2.94 0.39 4.61
N LEU A 110 3.62 -0.18 3.60
CA LEU A 110 4.72 -1.11 3.84
C LEU A 110 5.95 -0.44 4.48
N PRO A 111 6.50 0.67 3.96
CA PRO A 111 7.68 1.30 4.54
C PRO A 111 7.46 1.77 5.98
N GLN A 112 6.28 2.33 6.28
CA GLN A 112 5.95 2.71 7.65
C GLN A 112 5.81 1.50 8.57
N PHE A 113 5.23 0.41 8.09
CA PHE A 113 5.09 -0.80 8.88
C PHE A 113 6.44 -1.44 9.19
N GLU A 114 7.36 -1.43 8.22
CA GLU A 114 8.75 -1.85 8.42
C GLU A 114 9.46 -0.98 9.44
N ALA A 115 9.32 0.36 9.35
CA ALA A 115 9.87 1.29 10.33
C ALA A 115 9.34 1.05 11.75
N VAL A 116 8.03 0.83 11.92
CA VAL A 116 7.41 0.50 13.23
C VAL A 116 7.92 -0.83 13.77
N THR A 117 8.05 -1.83 12.89
CA THR A 117 8.53 -3.16 13.24
C THR A 117 9.98 -3.06 13.74
N LEU A 118 10.86 -2.39 12.99
CA LEU A 118 12.25 -2.14 13.40
C LEU A 118 12.34 -1.35 14.71
N PHE A 119 11.51 -0.32 14.90
CA PHE A 119 11.45 0.44 16.15
C PHE A 119 11.08 -0.43 17.36
N HIS A 120 10.17 -1.39 17.19
CA HIS A 120 9.80 -2.34 18.25
C HIS A 120 10.86 -3.43 18.49
N LEU A 121 11.62 -3.81 17.46
CA LEU A 121 12.64 -4.85 17.55
C LEU A 121 13.98 -4.36 18.14
N LYS A 122 14.27 -3.04 18.15
CA LYS A 122 15.48 -2.40 18.72
C LYS A 122 16.81 -3.14 18.47
N ASN A 123 17.14 -4.14 19.30
CA ASN A 123 18.42 -4.87 19.34
C ASN A 123 18.35 -6.33 18.81
N GLU A 124 17.19 -6.81 18.37
CA GLU A 124 17.01 -8.18 17.83
C GLU A 124 16.66 -8.18 16.33
N SER A 125 17.45 -7.47 15.52
CA SER A 125 17.30 -7.44 14.05
C SER A 125 17.22 -8.83 13.41
N HIS A 126 17.78 -9.86 14.06
CA HIS A 126 17.75 -11.24 13.57
C HIS A 126 16.35 -11.89 13.58
N ARG A 127 15.40 -11.40 14.39
CA ARG A 127 13.99 -11.87 14.38
C ARG A 127 13.13 -11.18 13.32
N TYR A 128 13.65 -10.18 12.62
CA TYR A 128 12.95 -9.46 11.55
C TYR A 128 12.53 -10.39 10.40
N SER A 129 13.41 -11.34 10.02
CA SER A 129 13.13 -12.34 8.99
C SER A 129 12.10 -13.39 9.42
N GLN A 130 11.94 -13.66 10.72
CA GLN A 130 10.93 -14.60 11.24
C GLN A 130 9.52 -14.01 11.29
N ILE A 131 9.37 -12.69 11.33
CA ILE A 131 8.05 -12.02 11.33
C ILE A 131 7.50 -11.83 9.91
N ARG A 132 8.39 -11.84 8.91
CA ARG A 132 8.08 -11.66 7.49
C ARG A 132 7.67 -12.96 6.78
N LEU A 133 7.87 -14.13 7.41
CA LEU A 133 7.56 -15.47 6.90
C LEU A 133 6.20 -15.96 7.38
#